data_AF-A0A1V5KC24-F1
#
_entry.id   AF-A0A1V5KC24-F1
#
_cell.length_a   1.000
_cell.length_b   1.000
_cell.length_c   1.000
_cell.angle_alpha   90.00
_cell.angle_beta   90.00
_cell.angle_gamma   90.00
#
_symmetry.space_group_name_H-M   'P 1'
#
loop_
_entity.id
_entity.type
_entity.pdbx_description
1 polymer ?
#
loop_
_entity_poly.entity_id
_entity_poly.type
_entity_poly.pdbx_seq_one_letter_code
_entity_poly.pdbx_strand_id
1 'polypeptide(L)' 'MKASVLDLRRKMKSIISAIDRKEKVILTHRGTEKGVIYPVNLEPEGEYNLFEDPAFGMWAKHKKSVSRTVKDLRKPRHAV' A
#
# COMPACT_ATOMS: atom_id res chain seq x y z
N MET A 1 -7.18 -11.78 0.91
CA MET A 1 -8.16 -12.89 0.70
C MET A 1 -9.21 -12.97 1.82
N LYS A 2 -10.33 -13.69 1.61
CA LYS A 2 -11.27 -14.09 2.70
C LYS A 2 -11.12 -15.59 3.01
N ALA A 3 -11.11 -15.96 4.29
CA ALA A 3 -11.01 -17.35 4.74
C ALA A 3 -12.02 -17.61 5.86
N SER A 4 -12.63 -18.80 5.87
CA SER A 4 -13.46 -19.21 7.00
C SER A 4 -12.64 -19.84 8.14
N VAL A 5 -13.23 -19.95 9.34
CA VAL A 5 -12.62 -20.72 10.44
C VAL A 5 -12.33 -22.17 10.03
N LEU A 6 -13.14 -22.77 9.15
CA LEU A 6 -12.88 -24.10 8.63
C LEU A 6 -11.66 -24.13 7.70
N ASP A 7 -11.47 -23.08 6.90
CA ASP A 7 -10.32 -22.93 6.01
C ASP A 7 -9.03 -22.71 6.79
N LEU A 8 -9.06 -22.04 7.96
CA LEU A 8 -7.91 -22.04 8.87
C LEU A 8 -7.48 -23.47 9.17
N ARG A 9 -8.38 -24.34 9.65
CA ARG A 9 -8.01 -25.72 9.98
C ARG A 9 -7.52 -26.53 8.77
N ARG A 10 -8.14 -26.37 7.61
CA ARG A 10 -7.92 -27.27 6.46
C ARG A 10 -6.93 -26.77 5.41
N LYS A 11 -6.72 -25.45 5.33
CA LYS A 11 -5.97 -24.78 4.27
C LYS A 11 -4.90 -23.83 4.82
N MET A 12 -4.35 -24.12 6.00
CA MET A 12 -3.28 -23.31 6.61
C MET A 12 -2.14 -23.01 5.64
N LYS A 13 -1.71 -23.98 4.83
CA LYS A 13 -0.63 -23.77 3.84
C LYS A 13 -0.95 -22.63 2.86
N SER A 14 -2.19 -22.55 2.38
CA SER A 14 -2.62 -21.48 1.48
C SER A 14 -2.69 -20.13 2.20
N ILE A 15 -3.11 -20.12 3.46
CA ILE A 15 -3.24 -18.91 4.28
C ILE A 15 -1.86 -18.34 4.60
N ILE A 16 -0.91 -19.19 5.01
CA ILE A 16 0.49 -18.79 5.24
C ILE A 16 1.08 -18.24 3.94
N SER A 17 0.89 -18.92 2.81
CA SER A 17 1.39 -18.42 1.52
C SER A 17 0.81 -17.06 1.13
N ALA A 18 -0.44 -16.76 1.48
CA ALA A 18 -1.02 -15.44 1.25
C ALA A 18 -0.39 -14.37 2.15
N ILE A 19 -0.14 -14.70 3.42
CA ILE A 19 0.55 -13.82 4.36
C ILE A 19 1.98 -13.54 3.88
N ASP A 20 2.70 -14.55 3.38
CA ASP A 20 4.05 -14.41 2.81
C ASP A 20 4.06 -13.46 1.61
N ARG A 21 2.98 -13.44 0.82
CA ARG A 21 2.77 -12.54 -0.31
C ARG A 21 2.30 -11.14 0.10
N LYS A 22 2.36 -10.81 1.39
CA LYS A 22 1.92 -9.53 1.95
C LYS A 22 0.41 -9.26 1.78
N GLU A 23 -0.41 -10.30 1.63
CA GLU A 23 -1.85 -10.13 1.52
C GLU A 23 -2.54 -10.15 2.89
N LYS A 24 -3.49 -9.23 3.11
CA LYS A 24 -4.39 -9.28 4.28
C LYS A 24 -5.40 -10.43 4.17
N VAL A 25 -5.62 -11.16 5.25
CA VAL A 25 -6.56 -12.28 5.31
C VAL A 25 -7.74 -11.93 6.21
N ILE A 26 -8.93 -11.79 5.65
CA ILE A 26 -10.17 -11.52 6.40
C ILE A 26 -10.74 -12.86 6.87
N LEU A 27 -10.86 -13.02 8.19
CA LEU A 27 -11.43 -14.20 8.83
C LEU A 27 -12.94 -14.07 8.94
N THR A 28 -13.66 -15.08 8.46
CA THR A 28 -15.10 -15.18 8.57
C THR A 28 -15.52 -16.41 9.38
N HIS A 29 -16.62 -16.29 10.12
CA HIS A 29 -17.27 -17.42 10.78
C HIS A 29 -18.77 -17.35 10.50
N ARG A 30 -19.32 -18.41 9.89
CA ARG A 30 -20.74 -18.50 9.51
C ARG A 30 -21.22 -17.28 8.70
N GLY A 31 -20.37 -16.80 7.79
CA GLY A 31 -20.68 -15.66 6.91
C GLY A 31 -20.42 -14.28 7.50
N THR A 32 -20.11 -14.17 8.80
CA THR A 32 -19.78 -12.89 9.43
C THR A 32 -18.27 -12.69 9.52
N GLU A 33 -17.78 -11.49 9.22
CA GLU A 33 -16.39 -11.10 9.45
C GLU A 33 -16.11 -11.06 10.95
N LYS A 34 -15.00 -11.69 11.37
CA LYS A 34 -14.60 -11.82 12.79
C LYS A 34 -13.27 -11.15 13.10
N GLY A 35 -12.42 -10.98 12.10
CA GLY A 35 -11.12 -10.34 12.27
C GLY A 35 -10.32 -10.33 10.98
N VAL A 36 -9.14 -9.74 11.06
CA VAL A 36 -8.19 -9.64 9.95
C VAL A 36 -6.81 -10.07 10.45
N ILE A 37 -6.14 -10.92 9.69
CA ILE A 37 -4.74 -11.28 9.91
C ILE A 37 -3.90 -10.42 8.99
N TYR A 38 -2.96 -9.68 9.58
CA TYR A 38 -1.99 -8.86 8.88
C TYR A 38 -0.62 -9.55 8.88
N PRO A 39 0.13 -9.51 7.76
CA PRO A 39 1.54 -9.86 7.76
C PRO A 39 2.33 -8.93 8.69
N VAL A 40 3.29 -9.47 9.45
CA VAL A 40 4.06 -8.70 10.45
C VAL A 40 4.80 -7.50 9.84
N ASN A 41 5.27 -7.63 8.60
CA ASN A 41 5.99 -6.59 7.87
C ASN A 41 5.09 -5.72 6.98
N LEU A 42 3.77 -5.88 7.11
CA LEU A 42 2.80 -4.97 6.54
C LEU A 42 2.33 -4.10 7.69
N GLU A 43 2.76 -2.84 7.71
CA GLU A 43 2.08 -1.89 8.59
C GLU A 43 0.59 -1.92 8.23
N PRO A 44 -0.31 -2.03 9.23
CA PRO A 44 -1.72 -1.83 8.99
C PRO A 44 -1.87 -0.49 8.26
N GLU A 45 -2.72 -0.44 7.22
CA GLU A 45 -2.95 0.75 6.36
C GLU A 45 -3.37 2.04 7.14
N GLY A 46 -3.32 2.05 8.47
CA GLY A 46 -3.84 3.09 9.35
C GLY A 46 -2.82 3.94 10.11
N GLU A 47 -1.50 3.72 10.02
CA GLU A 47 -0.55 4.60 10.74
C GLU A 47 -0.06 5.81 9.93
N TYR A 48 -0.05 5.74 8.59
CA TYR A 48 0.35 6.86 7.76
C TYR A 48 -0.73 7.22 6.74
N ASN A 49 -1.44 8.31 7.00
CA ASN A 49 -2.36 8.88 6.03
C ASN A 49 -1.57 9.62 4.94
N LEU A 50 -1.36 8.96 3.80
CA LEU A 50 -0.70 9.54 2.63
C LEU A 50 -1.35 10.87 2.18
N PHE A 51 -2.66 11.06 2.40
CA PHE A 51 -3.36 12.29 2.04
C PHE A 51 -3.08 13.46 2.99
N GLU A 52 -2.57 13.19 4.19
CA GLU A 52 -2.16 14.20 5.17
C GLU A 52 -0.70 14.63 5.01
N ASP A 53 0.11 13.90 4.24
CA ASP A 53 1.49 14.30 3.93
C ASP A 53 1.48 15.66 3.19
N PRO A 54 2.19 16.70 3.69
CA PRO A 54 2.33 17.98 2.99
C PRO A 54 2.84 17.86 1.54
N ALA A 55 3.56 16.79 1.22
CA ALA A 55 4.07 16.49 -0.11
C ALA A 55 2.98 15.93 -1.05
N PHE A 56 1.89 15.38 -0.50
CA PHE A 56 0.81 14.81 -1.29
C PHE A 56 0.12 15.91 -2.12
N GLY A 57 0.09 15.72 -3.44
CA GLY A 57 -0.52 16.67 -4.36
C GLY A 57 0.31 17.92 -4.67
N MET A 58 1.58 18.03 -4.23
CA MET A 58 2.46 19.16 -4.59
C MET A 58 2.53 19.43 -6.10
N TRP A 59 2.43 18.38 -6.92
CA TRP A 59 2.51 18.45 -8.38
C TRP A 59 1.15 18.55 -9.07
N ALA A 60 0.03 18.55 -8.33
CA ALA A 60 -1.32 18.51 -8.89
C ALA A 60 -1.63 19.72 -9.80
N LYS A 61 -1.02 20.88 -9.52
CA LYS A 61 -1.19 22.11 -10.31
C LYS A 61 -0.06 22.33 -11.33
N HIS A 62 0.88 21.39 -11.44
CA HIS A 62 2.05 21.56 -12.28
C HIS A 62 1.72 21.30 -13.75
N LYS A 63 1.85 22.32 -14.60
CA LYS A 63 1.46 22.26 -16.02
C LYS A 63 2.64 22.00 -16.98
N LYS A 64 3.90 22.05 -16.51
CA LYS A 64 5.05 21.81 -17.38
C LYS A 64 5.21 20.32 -17.64
N SER A 65 5.55 19.96 -18.88
CA SER A 65 5.91 18.59 -19.23
C SER A 65 7.20 18.15 -18.53
N VAL A 66 7.32 16.84 -18.27
CA VAL A 66 8.50 16.23 -17.64
C VAL A 66 9.80 16.69 -18.31
N SER A 67 9.84 16.70 -19.65
CA SER A 67 11.01 17.12 -20.43
C SER A 67 11.44 18.57 -20.12
N ARG A 68 10.48 19.51 -20.02
CA ARG A 68 10.77 20.91 -19.69
C ARG A 68 11.25 21.05 -18.25
N THR A 69 10.64 20.33 -17.31
CA THR A 69 11.07 20.30 -15.90
C THR A 69 12.50 19.82 -15.77
N VAL A 70 12.85 18.70 -16.41
CA VAL A 70 14.21 18.14 -16.38
C VAL A 70 15.23 19.09 -17.02
N LYS A 71 14.86 19.76 -18.13
CA LYS A 71 15.73 20.75 -18.77
C LYS A 71 15.98 21.97 -17.88
N ASP A 72 14.95 22.46 -17.18
CA ASP A 72 15.07 23.58 -16.25
C ASP A 72 15.96 23.23 -15.06
N LEU A 73 15.83 22.02 -14.50
CA LEU A 73 16.67 21.53 -13.38
C LEU A 73 18.15 21.38 -13.75
N ARG A 74 18.47 21.15 -15.03
CA ARG A 74 19.84 21.01 -15.54
C ARG A 74 20.51 22.33 -15.89
N LYS A 75 19.82 23.46 -15.78
CA LYS A 75 20.42 24.77 -16.06
C LYS A 75 21.49 25.09 -15.01
N PRO A 76 22.66 25.61 -15.40
CA PRO A 76 23.68 26.03 -14.45
C PRO A 76 23.13 27.16 -13.57
N ARG A 77 23.46 27.11 -12.28
CA ARG A 77 22.99 28.08 -11.26
C ARG A 77 23.54 29.49 -11.47
N HIS A 78 24.67 29.60 -12.17
CA HIS A 78 25.30 30.85 -12.59
C HIS A 78 25.48 30.82 -14.10
N ALA A 79 25.22 31.94 -14.77
CA ALA A 79 25.61 32.11 -16.16
C ALA A 79 27.13 32.04 -16.22
N VAL A 80 27.66 31.09 -17.01
CA VAL A 80 29.04 31.12 -17.48
C VAL A 80 29.06 31.98 -18.73
#